data_AF-A0AAV4NMJ1-F1
#
_entry.id   AF-A0AAV4NMJ1-F1
#
_cell.length_a   1.000
_cell.length_b   1.000
_cell.length_c   1.000
_cell.angle_alpha   90.00
_cell.angle_beta   90.00
_cell.angle_gamma   90.00
#
_symmetry.space_group_name_H-M   'P 1'
#
loop_
_entity.id
_entity.type
_entity.pdbx_description
1 polymer ?
#
loop_
_entity_poly.entity_id
_entity_poly.type
_entity_poly.pdbx_seq_one_letter_code
_entity_poly.pdbx_strand_id
1 'polypeptide(L)'
;MKDLKCDLESLYTESINCDVNLRVETEIIPVHKAILSARSPVFRAMFSHDIKENASGFIDINDMDMKTLRLVLMYMYTNTLQDLDGTNVQKLYMAADKYELSSLKEQCSSYMLNYITAENAGEILAFADMIKDDHLKSCVQEYVVHYDEEVFKTAAWKTFIKSCPPLAAETMLLKYLKTNKF
;
A
#
# COMPACT_ATOMS: atom_id res chain seq x y z
N MET A 1 6.63 23.93 -20.90
CA MET A 1 5.18 23.62 -20.95
C MET A 1 4.87 23.00 -19.61
N LYS A 2 4.00 23.60 -18.79
CA LYS A 2 3.54 22.89 -17.58
C LYS A 2 2.68 21.72 -18.07
N ASP A 3 2.96 20.52 -17.58
CA ASP A 3 2.14 19.35 -17.87
C ASP A 3 1.03 19.22 -16.82
N LEU A 4 -0.04 18.49 -17.16
CA LEU A 4 -1.21 18.33 -16.27
C LEU A 4 -0.82 17.82 -14.88
N LYS A 5 0.21 16.98 -14.80
CA LYS A 5 0.76 16.48 -13.54
C LYS A 5 1.26 17.63 -12.68
N CYS A 6 2.16 18.48 -13.20
CA CYS A 6 2.69 19.64 -12.49
C CYS A 6 1.58 20.60 -12.04
N ASP A 7 0.57 20.81 -12.89
CA ASP A 7 -0.55 21.69 -12.57
C ASP A 7 -1.38 21.13 -11.40
N LEU A 8 -1.74 19.84 -11.42
CA LEU A 8 -2.46 19.19 -10.31
C LEU A 8 -1.60 19.11 -9.04
N GLU A 9 -0.31 18.82 -9.16
CA GLU A 9 0.62 18.82 -8.04
C GLU A 9 0.68 20.19 -7.35
N SER A 10 0.67 21.29 -8.12
CA SER A 10 0.64 22.64 -7.56
C SER A 10 -0.64 22.94 -6.78
N LEU A 11 -1.79 22.44 -7.22
CA LEU A 11 -3.05 22.58 -6.46
C LEU A 11 -2.93 21.95 -5.06
N TYR A 12 -2.26 20.79 -4.96
CA TYR A 12 -2.06 20.11 -3.69
C TYR A 12 -1.00 20.81 -2.82
N THR A 13 0.17 21.12 -3.38
CA THR A 13 1.29 21.68 -2.61
C THR A 13 1.06 23.13 -2.18
N GLU A 14 0.41 23.93 -3.00
CA GLU A 14 0.09 25.33 -2.70
C GLU A 14 -1.29 25.49 -2.02
N SER A 15 -2.07 24.41 -1.92
CA SER A 15 -3.40 24.41 -1.27
C SER A 15 -4.38 25.44 -1.84
N ILE A 16 -4.32 25.67 -3.16
CA ILE A 16 -5.13 26.68 -3.84
C ILE A 16 -6.54 26.15 -4.08
N ASN A 17 -7.58 26.87 -3.63
CA ASN A 17 -9.00 26.56 -3.87
C ASN A 17 -9.51 25.22 -3.26
N CYS A 18 -8.89 24.75 -2.17
CA CYS A 18 -9.39 23.59 -1.43
C CYS A 18 -10.79 23.86 -0.82
N ASP A 19 -11.64 22.83 -0.82
CA ASP A 19 -13.05 22.90 -0.41
C ASP A 19 -13.41 21.89 0.71
N VAL A 20 -12.40 21.18 1.24
CA VAL A 20 -12.52 20.30 2.41
C VAL A 20 -11.18 20.13 3.12
N ASN A 21 -11.22 19.82 4.41
CA ASN A 21 -10.05 19.48 5.20
C ASN A 21 -10.12 18.01 5.64
N LEU A 22 -9.07 17.24 5.36
CA LEU A 22 -8.86 15.93 5.97
C LEU A 22 -8.06 16.10 7.25
N ARG A 23 -8.45 15.40 8.32
CA ARG A 23 -7.77 15.45 9.61
C ARG A 23 -7.33 14.06 10.03
N VAL A 24 -6.06 13.92 10.39
CA VAL A 24 -5.52 12.72 11.06
C VAL A 24 -5.03 13.20 12.42
N GLU A 25 -5.68 12.74 13.48
CA GLU A 25 -5.44 13.22 14.85
C GLU A 25 -5.53 14.77 14.95
N THR A 26 -4.40 15.45 15.10
CA THR A 26 -4.32 16.92 15.21
C THR A 26 -3.84 17.59 13.92
N GLU A 27 -3.34 16.82 12.96
CA GLU A 27 -2.81 17.33 11.71
C GLU A 27 -3.92 17.45 10.65
N ILE A 28 -3.90 18.55 9.90
CA ILE A 28 -4.93 18.89 8.91
C ILE A 28 -4.29 19.07 7.54
N ILE A 29 -4.94 18.54 6.50
CA ILE A 29 -4.58 18.76 5.10
C ILE A 29 -5.80 19.29 4.33
N PRO A 30 -5.73 20.51 3.77
CA PRO A 30 -6.76 21.00 2.85
C PRO A 30 -6.65 20.29 1.50
N VAL A 31 -7.78 19.83 0.94
CA VAL A 31 -7.83 19.08 -0.33
C VAL A 31 -9.06 19.46 -1.17
N HIS A 32 -9.15 18.89 -2.37
CA HIS A 32 -10.23 19.11 -3.32
C HIS A 32 -11.15 17.89 -3.40
N LYS A 33 -12.43 18.06 -3.03
CA LYS A 33 -13.44 17.01 -3.10
C LYS A 33 -13.56 16.43 -4.50
N ALA A 34 -13.52 17.28 -5.52
CA ALA A 34 -13.68 16.88 -6.92
C ALA A 34 -12.58 15.90 -7.37
N ILE A 35 -11.32 16.17 -7.01
CA ILE A 35 -10.18 15.32 -7.38
C ILE A 35 -10.27 13.98 -6.64
N LEU A 36 -10.43 14.01 -5.32
CA LEU A 36 -10.52 12.79 -4.51
C LEU A 36 -11.73 11.93 -4.92
N SER A 37 -12.90 12.53 -5.19
CA SER A 37 -14.08 11.81 -5.69
C SER A 37 -13.86 11.17 -7.05
N ALA A 38 -13.14 11.85 -7.95
CA ALA A 38 -12.83 11.31 -9.27
C ALA A 38 -11.92 10.08 -9.18
N ARG A 39 -10.99 10.09 -8.21
CA ARG A 39 -9.93 9.08 -8.07
C ARG A 39 -10.31 7.91 -7.16
N SER A 40 -11.20 8.12 -6.19
CA SER A 40 -11.62 7.11 -5.21
C SER A 40 -13.14 7.05 -5.08
N PRO A 41 -13.77 5.90 -5.37
CA PRO A 41 -15.18 5.65 -5.08
C PRO A 41 -15.52 5.86 -3.60
N VAL A 42 -14.60 5.53 -2.70
CA VAL A 42 -14.78 5.69 -1.25
C VAL A 42 -14.85 7.16 -0.86
N PHE A 43 -13.92 8.00 -1.33
CA PHE A 43 -14.04 9.44 -1.10
C PHE A 43 -15.27 10.04 -1.76
N ARG A 44 -15.65 9.57 -2.96
CA ARG A 44 -16.88 10.01 -3.63
C ARG A 44 -18.11 9.72 -2.79
N ALA A 45 -18.21 8.51 -2.25
CA ALA A 45 -19.30 8.12 -1.35
C ALA A 45 -19.26 8.95 -0.07
N MET A 46 -18.10 9.05 0.58
CA MET A 46 -17.87 9.83 1.80
C MET A 46 -18.38 11.27 1.64
N PHE A 47 -17.95 11.99 0.59
CA PHE A 47 -18.37 13.37 0.37
C PHE A 47 -19.84 13.51 -0.05
N SER A 48 -20.42 12.50 -0.70
CA SER A 48 -21.84 12.54 -1.08
C SER A 48 -22.77 12.43 0.14
N HIS A 49 -22.32 11.75 1.20
CA HIS A 49 -23.06 11.61 2.46
C HIS A 49 -22.76 12.77 3.42
N ASP A 50 -21.51 13.20 3.51
CA ASP A 50 -21.05 14.24 4.45
C ASP A 50 -21.56 15.66 4.14
N ILE A 51 -21.96 15.95 2.89
CA ILE A 51 -22.59 17.25 2.55
C ILE A 51 -23.88 17.48 3.36
N LYS A 52 -24.51 16.42 3.89
CA LYS A 52 -25.71 16.54 4.74
C LYS A 52 -25.43 16.66 6.23
N GLU A 53 -24.28 16.21 6.72
CA GLU A 53 -24.06 16.00 8.16
C GLU A 53 -22.94 16.87 8.76
N ASN A 54 -22.03 17.42 7.96
CA ASN A 54 -20.78 17.96 8.50
C ASN A 54 -20.59 19.48 8.23
N ALA A 55 -21.19 20.30 9.10
CA ALA A 55 -21.05 21.76 9.09
C ALA A 55 -19.63 22.25 9.49
N SER A 56 -18.75 21.35 9.96
CA SER A 56 -17.43 21.70 10.50
C SER A 56 -16.35 21.90 9.43
N GLY A 57 -16.55 21.36 8.22
CA GLY A 57 -15.57 21.42 7.13
C GLY A 57 -14.38 20.45 7.28
N PHE A 58 -14.40 19.55 8.28
CA PHE A 58 -13.37 18.54 8.54
C PHE A 58 -13.89 17.12 8.34
N ILE A 59 -13.05 16.25 7.79
CA ILE A 59 -13.28 14.82 7.67
C ILE A 59 -12.15 14.07 8.37
N ASP A 60 -12.52 13.29 9.37
CA ASP A 60 -11.57 12.53 10.18
C ASP A 60 -11.16 11.22 9.49
N ILE A 61 -9.86 11.08 9.27
CA ILE A 61 -9.22 9.89 8.71
C ILE A 61 -8.55 9.16 9.88
N ASN A 62 -9.17 8.06 10.30
CA ASN A 62 -8.77 7.30 11.50
C ASN A 62 -8.08 5.95 11.17
N ASP A 63 -7.86 5.68 9.89
CA ASP A 63 -7.42 4.37 9.38
C ASP A 63 -6.01 4.37 8.76
N MET A 64 -5.34 5.51 8.77
CA MET A 64 -3.93 5.62 8.37
C MET A 64 -3.26 6.79 9.06
N ASP A 65 -1.92 6.71 9.16
CA ASP A 65 -1.13 7.84 9.65
C ASP A 65 -0.98 8.96 8.60
N MET A 66 -0.63 10.15 9.06
CA MET A 66 -0.52 11.33 8.21
C MET A 66 0.50 11.16 7.08
N LYS A 67 1.58 10.39 7.30
CA LYS A 67 2.59 10.12 6.26
C LYS A 67 2.01 9.29 5.13
N THR A 68 1.25 8.25 5.47
CA THR A 68 0.56 7.38 4.51
C THR A 68 -0.50 8.17 3.74
N LEU A 69 -1.29 9.01 4.43
CA LEU A 69 -2.28 9.88 3.78
C LEU A 69 -1.62 10.81 2.75
N ARG A 70 -0.47 11.40 3.06
CA ARG A 70 0.27 12.26 2.11
C ARG A 70 0.70 11.52 0.85
N LEU A 71 1.13 10.26 0.96
CA LEU A 71 1.46 9.41 -0.19
C LEU A 71 0.23 9.10 -1.04
N VAL A 72 -0.89 8.75 -0.40
CA VAL A 72 -2.18 8.53 -1.07
C VAL A 72 -2.63 9.77 -1.83
N LEU A 73 -2.60 10.94 -1.18
CA LEU A 73 -2.97 12.21 -1.80
C LEU A 73 -2.03 12.54 -2.95
N MET A 74 -0.71 12.47 -2.76
CA MET A 74 0.25 12.73 -3.84
C MET A 74 -0.04 11.85 -5.06
N TYR A 75 -0.32 10.56 -4.85
CA TYR A 75 -0.73 9.65 -5.91
C TYR A 75 -2.05 10.06 -6.58
N MET A 76 -3.06 10.49 -5.82
CA MET A 76 -4.33 10.92 -6.40
C MET A 76 -4.18 12.12 -7.33
N TYR A 77 -3.31 13.07 -7.00
CA TYR A 77 -3.08 14.27 -7.80
C TYR A 77 -2.13 14.04 -8.98
N THR A 78 -1.12 13.19 -8.80
CA THR A 78 0.00 13.10 -9.76
C THR A 78 0.15 11.76 -10.46
N ASN A 79 -0.54 10.73 -9.97
CA ASN A 79 -0.36 9.34 -10.37
C ASN A 79 1.11 8.86 -10.24
N THR A 80 1.85 9.42 -9.29
CA THR A 80 3.25 9.03 -9.02
C THR A 80 3.46 8.58 -7.59
N LEU A 81 4.45 7.71 -7.42
CA LEU A 81 4.92 7.19 -6.14
C LEU A 81 6.37 7.62 -5.96
N GLN A 82 6.68 8.16 -4.78
CA GLN A 82 8.02 8.60 -4.42
C GLN A 82 8.30 8.17 -2.98
N ASP A 83 9.59 8.07 -2.64
CA ASP A 83 10.07 7.79 -1.28
C ASP A 83 9.49 6.51 -0.65
N LEU A 84 9.28 5.48 -1.48
CA LEU A 84 8.82 4.18 -0.99
C LEU A 84 9.95 3.40 -0.31
N ASP A 85 9.58 2.70 0.76
CA ASP A 85 10.40 1.73 1.48
C ASP A 85 9.56 0.49 1.84
N GLY A 86 10.18 -0.54 2.42
CA GLY A 86 9.50 -1.79 2.75
C GLY A 86 8.34 -1.65 3.74
N THR A 87 8.40 -0.68 4.66
CA THR A 87 7.35 -0.46 5.66
C THR A 87 6.22 0.41 5.12
N ASN A 88 6.55 1.50 4.43
CA ASN A 88 5.55 2.44 3.96
C ASN A 88 4.76 1.88 2.76
N VAL A 89 5.35 1.00 1.94
CA VAL A 89 4.65 0.40 0.80
C VAL A 89 3.53 -0.53 1.25
N GLN A 90 3.72 -1.24 2.37
CA GLN A 90 2.69 -2.10 2.96
C GLN A 90 1.52 -1.27 3.50
N LYS A 91 1.79 -0.19 4.22
CA LYS A 91 0.75 0.75 4.68
C LYS A 91 0.01 1.39 3.51
N LEU A 92 0.75 1.79 2.48
CA LEU A 92 0.18 2.39 1.28
C LEU A 92 -0.68 1.39 0.51
N TYR A 93 -0.30 0.11 0.44
CA TYR A 93 -1.13 -0.95 -0.10
C TYR A 93 -2.47 -1.04 0.65
N MET A 94 -2.43 -1.10 1.98
CA MET A 94 -3.65 -1.21 2.80
C MET A 94 -4.57 0.01 2.59
N ALA A 95 -4.00 1.21 2.53
CA ALA A 95 -4.74 2.42 2.21
C ALA A 95 -5.33 2.38 0.78
N ALA A 96 -4.54 1.90 -0.19
CA ALA A 96 -4.99 1.79 -1.57
C ALA A 96 -6.15 0.81 -1.74
N ASP A 97 -6.10 -0.35 -1.07
CA ASP A 97 -7.20 -1.31 -1.05
C ASP A 97 -8.45 -0.70 -0.43
N LYS A 98 -8.30 -0.09 0.74
CA LYS A 98 -9.41 0.51 1.49
C LYS A 98 -10.11 1.65 0.76
N TYR A 99 -9.36 2.49 0.05
CA TYR A 99 -9.90 3.63 -0.70
C TYR A 99 -10.18 3.29 -2.17
N GLU A 100 -10.16 2.01 -2.53
CA GLU A 100 -10.45 1.48 -3.87
C GLU A 100 -9.57 2.10 -4.99
N LEU A 101 -8.28 2.21 -4.71
CA LEU A 101 -7.25 2.71 -5.64
C LEU A 101 -6.50 1.53 -6.28
N SER A 102 -7.19 0.76 -7.13
CA SER A 102 -6.67 -0.51 -7.67
C SER A 102 -5.29 -0.37 -8.32
N SER A 103 -5.05 0.67 -9.12
CA SER A 103 -3.74 0.87 -9.77
C SER A 103 -2.63 1.20 -8.77
N LEU A 104 -2.93 1.91 -7.67
CA LEU A 104 -1.96 2.14 -6.60
C LEU A 104 -1.64 0.84 -5.88
N LYS A 105 -2.67 0.04 -5.58
CA LYS A 105 -2.53 -1.27 -4.95
C LYS A 105 -1.62 -2.19 -5.76
N GLU A 106 -1.84 -2.27 -7.07
CA GLU A 106 -1.01 -3.05 -7.99
C GLU A 106 0.44 -2.54 -8.05
N GLN A 107 0.64 -1.21 -8.02
CA GLN A 107 1.98 -0.62 -7.98
C GLN A 107 2.71 -0.93 -6.67
N CYS A 108 2.02 -0.96 -5.53
CA CYS A 108 2.59 -1.39 -4.26
C CYS A 108 3.02 -2.87 -4.30
N SER A 109 2.17 -3.77 -4.83
CA SER A 109 2.56 -5.18 -5.05
C SER A 109 3.75 -5.31 -5.98
N SER A 110 3.75 -4.58 -7.10
CA SER A 110 4.85 -4.59 -8.05
C SER A 110 6.15 -4.10 -7.42
N TYR A 111 6.09 -3.04 -6.59
CA TYR A 111 7.25 -2.55 -5.86
C TYR A 111 7.80 -3.63 -4.92
N MET A 112 6.95 -4.27 -4.09
CA MET A 112 7.39 -5.33 -3.19
C MET A 112 8.05 -6.49 -3.93
N LEU A 113 7.52 -6.90 -5.09
CA LEU A 113 8.10 -7.95 -5.91
C LEU A 113 9.40 -7.54 -6.61
N ASN A 114 9.53 -6.28 -7.03
CA ASN A 114 10.75 -5.77 -7.67
C ASN A 114 11.91 -5.61 -6.67
N TYR A 115 11.61 -5.41 -5.39
CA TYR A 115 12.59 -5.20 -4.32
C TYR A 115 12.60 -6.34 -3.29
N ILE A 116 12.10 -7.52 -3.67
CA ILE A 116 12.23 -8.72 -2.85
C ILE A 116 13.70 -9.13 -2.74
N THR A 117 14.10 -9.56 -1.55
CA THR A 117 15.45 -10.02 -1.20
C THR A 117 15.36 -11.20 -0.24
N ALA A 118 16.47 -11.92 -0.04
CA ALA A 118 16.52 -13.01 0.93
C ALA A 118 16.17 -12.56 2.37
N GLU A 119 16.51 -11.32 2.75
CA GLU A 119 16.26 -10.78 4.08
C GLU A 119 14.81 -10.31 4.28
N ASN A 120 14.09 -9.87 3.24
CA ASN A 120 12.71 -9.36 3.40
C ASN A 120 11.62 -10.32 2.90
N ALA A 121 11.96 -11.41 2.21
CA ALA A 121 10.97 -12.31 1.60
C ALA A 121 9.95 -12.87 2.62
N GLY A 122 10.38 -13.20 3.84
CA GLY A 122 9.48 -13.68 4.89
C GLY A 122 8.49 -12.61 5.37
N GLU A 123 8.91 -11.35 5.43
CA GLU A 123 8.05 -10.23 5.80
C GLU A 123 6.99 -9.97 4.73
N ILE A 124 7.41 -9.89 3.45
CA ILE A 124 6.48 -9.68 2.32
C ILE A 124 5.50 -10.86 2.23
N LEU A 125 5.95 -12.09 2.48
CA LEU A 125 5.10 -13.27 2.50
C LEU A 125 4.05 -13.20 3.61
N ALA A 126 4.45 -12.82 4.83
CA ALA A 126 3.53 -12.63 5.95
C ALA A 126 2.50 -11.55 5.63
N PHE A 127 2.95 -10.44 5.04
CA PHE A 127 2.07 -9.35 4.63
C PHE A 127 1.05 -9.83 3.61
N ALA A 128 1.49 -10.49 2.53
CA ALA A 128 0.62 -11.01 1.47
C ALA A 128 -0.47 -11.96 1.99
N ASP A 129 -0.12 -12.83 2.94
CA ASP A 129 -1.07 -13.73 3.61
C ASP A 129 -2.08 -12.96 4.48
N MET A 130 -1.61 -11.95 5.23
CA MET A 130 -2.46 -11.10 6.07
C MET A 130 -3.52 -10.34 5.25
N ILE A 131 -3.13 -9.77 4.10
CA ILE A 131 -4.03 -9.03 3.21
C ILE A 131 -4.83 -9.94 2.27
N LYS A 132 -4.59 -11.27 2.30
CA LYS A 132 -5.21 -12.26 1.42
C LYS A 132 -5.01 -11.96 -0.07
N ASP A 133 -3.82 -11.48 -0.43
CA ASP A 133 -3.41 -11.30 -1.83
C ASP A 133 -2.70 -12.58 -2.30
N ASP A 134 -3.50 -13.54 -2.79
CA ASP A 134 -3.03 -14.85 -3.22
C ASP A 134 -2.00 -14.77 -4.35
N HIS A 135 -2.10 -13.76 -5.22
CA HIS A 135 -1.15 -13.55 -6.31
C HIS A 135 0.21 -13.09 -5.76
N LEU A 136 0.23 -12.06 -4.92
CA LEU A 136 1.46 -11.61 -4.26
C LEU A 136 2.09 -12.73 -3.44
N LYS A 137 1.29 -13.46 -2.65
CA LYS A 137 1.74 -14.61 -1.86
C LYS A 137 2.42 -15.65 -2.74
N SER A 138 1.77 -16.03 -3.85
CA SER A 138 2.31 -17.02 -4.80
C SER A 138 3.64 -16.57 -5.41
N CYS A 139 3.74 -15.32 -5.88
CA CYS A 139 4.98 -14.78 -6.44
C CYS A 139 6.13 -14.77 -5.43
N VAL A 140 5.86 -14.40 -4.17
CA VAL A 140 6.86 -14.41 -3.10
C VAL A 140 7.28 -15.84 -2.76
N GLN A 141 6.34 -16.79 -2.69
CA GLN A 141 6.66 -18.21 -2.50
C GLN A 141 7.53 -18.75 -3.65
N GLU A 142 7.28 -18.35 -4.89
CA GLU A 142 8.10 -18.72 -6.04
C GLU A 142 9.53 -18.20 -5.92
N TYR A 143 9.70 -16.94 -5.51
CA TYR A 143 11.02 -16.39 -5.21
C TYR A 143 11.72 -17.20 -4.11
N VAL A 144 11.05 -17.46 -2.99
CA VAL A 144 11.63 -18.24 -1.88
C VAL A 144 12.04 -19.64 -2.31
N VAL A 145 11.24 -20.32 -3.13
CA VAL A 145 11.56 -21.65 -3.65
C VAL A 145 12.77 -21.62 -4.59
N HIS A 146 12.90 -20.57 -5.40
CA HIS A 146 13.99 -20.42 -6.36
C HIS A 146 15.32 -20.07 -5.68
N TYR A 147 15.29 -19.27 -4.62
CA TYR A 147 16.46 -18.79 -3.87
C TYR A 147 16.56 -19.39 -2.46
N ASP A 148 16.05 -20.61 -2.27
CA ASP A 148 15.84 -21.23 -0.96
C ASP A 148 17.11 -21.31 -0.11
N GLU A 149 18.23 -21.67 -0.72
CA GLU A 149 19.51 -21.75 -0.02
C GLU A 149 19.95 -20.43 0.61
N GLU A 150 19.74 -19.32 -0.08
CA GLU A 150 20.08 -17.98 0.42
C GLU A 150 19.08 -17.56 1.49
N VAL A 151 17.79 -17.68 1.19
CA VAL A 151 16.67 -17.29 2.06
C VAL A 151 16.74 -18.04 3.39
N PHE A 152 16.85 -19.37 3.38
CA PHE A 152 16.75 -20.20 4.58
C PHE A 152 17.95 -20.04 5.53
N LYS A 153 19.07 -19.51 5.05
CA LYS A 153 20.26 -19.22 5.87
C LYS A 153 20.12 -17.91 6.67
N THR A 154 19.32 -16.95 6.18
CA THR A 154 19.15 -15.62 6.79
C THR A 154 18.61 -15.68 8.23
N ALA A 155 18.95 -14.66 9.02
CA ALA A 155 18.36 -14.49 10.35
C ALA A 155 16.88 -14.09 10.26
N ALA A 156 16.51 -13.33 9.23
CA ALA A 156 15.13 -12.95 8.97
C ALA A 156 14.23 -14.16 8.74
N TRP A 157 14.63 -15.12 7.91
CA TRP A 157 13.82 -16.33 7.68
C TRP A 157 13.65 -17.18 8.93
N LYS A 158 14.73 -17.34 9.71
CA LYS A 158 14.66 -18.03 11.02
C LYS A 158 13.71 -17.35 12.00
N THR A 159 13.60 -16.03 11.92
CA THR A 159 12.64 -15.25 12.72
C THR A 159 11.22 -15.44 12.18
N PHE A 160 11.04 -15.40 10.87
CA PHE A 160 9.77 -15.65 10.20
C PHE A 160 9.18 -17.03 10.54
N ILE A 161 9.99 -18.10 10.58
CA ILE A 161 9.55 -19.44 11.01
C ILE A 161 8.90 -19.41 12.41
N LYS A 162 9.45 -18.61 13.33
CA LYS A 162 8.93 -18.50 14.70
C LYS A 162 7.65 -17.68 14.76
N SER A 163 7.58 -16.60 13.98
CA SER A 163 6.44 -15.68 13.95
C SER A 163 5.23 -16.26 13.21
N CYS A 164 5.46 -16.99 12.13
CA CYS A 164 4.41 -17.54 11.27
C CYS A 164 4.67 -19.01 10.88
N PRO A 165 4.67 -19.97 11.84
CA PRO A 165 5.02 -21.36 11.55
C PRO A 165 4.19 -22.03 10.44
N PRO A 166 2.85 -21.84 10.36
CA PRO A 166 2.06 -22.47 9.30
C PRO A 166 2.49 -22.04 7.89
N LEU A 167 2.69 -20.73 7.70
CA LEU A 167 3.05 -20.15 6.41
C LEU A 167 4.48 -20.52 5.99
N ALA A 168 5.40 -20.60 6.96
CA ALA A 168 6.74 -21.10 6.72
C ALA A 168 6.73 -22.59 6.33
N ALA A 169 5.97 -23.43 7.05
CA ALA A 169 5.84 -24.85 6.74
C ALA A 169 5.21 -25.09 5.36
N GLU A 170 4.16 -24.35 5.02
CA GLU A 170 3.54 -24.35 3.68
C GLU A 170 4.59 -24.07 2.59
N THR A 171 5.37 -23.00 2.76
CA THR A 171 6.37 -22.56 1.78
C THR A 171 7.53 -23.55 1.64
N MET A 172 8.01 -24.10 2.76
CA MET A 172 9.05 -25.14 2.74
C MET A 172 8.55 -26.46 2.12
N LEU A 173 7.28 -26.81 2.34
CA LEU A 173 6.66 -27.96 1.69
C LEU A 173 6.56 -27.75 0.17
N LEU A 174 6.20 -26.54 -0.28
CA LEU A 174 6.20 -26.19 -1.71
C LEU A 174 7.58 -26.42 -2.35
N LYS A 175 8.66 -26.04 -1.66
CA LYS A 175 10.03 -26.32 -2.11
C LYS A 175 10.31 -27.83 -2.20
N TYR A 176 9.96 -28.60 -1.17
CA TYR A 176 10.14 -30.05 -1.18
C TYR A 176 9.39 -30.71 -2.36
N LEU A 177 8.13 -30.33 -2.58
CA LEU A 177 7.32 -30.88 -3.66
C LEU A 177 7.86 -30.50 -5.05
N LYS A 178 8.31 -29.26 -5.26
CA LYS A 178 8.90 -28.83 -6.53
C LYS A 178 10.25 -29.52 -6.84
N THR A 179 10.99 -29.93 -5.81
CA THR A 179 12.29 -30.61 -5.97
C THR A 179 12.15 -32.11 -6.24
N ASN A 180 11.04 -32.73 -5.82
CA ASN A 180 10.82 -34.18 -5.91
C ASN A 180 9.75 -34.60 -6.94
N LYS A 181 9.37 -33.72 -7.87
CA LYS A 181 8.58 -34.10 -9.04
C LYS A 181 9.49 -34.83 -10.03
N PHE A 182 9.30 -36.15 -10.13
CA PHE A 182 9.78 -37.00 -11.22
C PHE A 182 9.08 -36.66 -12.54
#